data_AF-A0A078HSK0-F1
#
_entry.id   AF-A0A078HSK0-F1
#
_cell.length_a   1.000
_cell.length_b   1.000
_cell.length_c   1.000
_cell.angle_alpha   90.00
_cell.angle_beta   90.00
_cell.angle_gamma   90.00
#
_symmetry.space_group_name_H-M   'P 1'
#
loop_
_entity.id
_entity.type
_entity.pdbx_description
1 polymer ?
#
loop_
_entity_poly.entity_id
_entity_poly.type
_entity_poly.pdbx_seq_one_letter_code
_entity_poly.pdbx_strand_id
1 'polypeptide(L)'
;MDNKTYILFGIDIFIEGYGIDSMSSFFMDNGYKIGGGLDFPKKNLRGLWFSPPEIKIPEDGHGLSNGPLPRLVMGEILVDELSPASQEIIRKYLKPAGGKQALLSSILGSLIWEKPTWSEFKHIAEENELAAWAFINGYTMNHLAFSVHRLKHRFSDINCIIRYLEENGFDLNQDGGVLKVSTDGLLLQVSSLSEQLPVEFSDGIIKSVPASYIEFTERLVLPQFEDLPHDQIKEIHRREDFALNNADNILESSRFMSDV
;
A
#
# COMPACT_ATOMS: atom_id res chain seq x y z
N MET A 1 -21.58 -16.83 -9.15
CA MET A 1 -21.11 -15.44 -8.93
C MET A 1 -19.61 -15.46 -9.16
N ASP A 2 -19.14 -15.05 -10.34
CA ASP A 2 -17.70 -14.97 -10.60
C ASP A 2 -17.13 -13.72 -9.92
N ASN A 3 -16.83 -13.86 -8.63
CA ASN A 3 -16.06 -12.91 -7.83
C ASN A 3 -14.57 -13.16 -8.08
N LYS A 4 -14.11 -12.99 -9.33
CA LYS A 4 -12.67 -13.04 -9.64
C LYS A 4 -12.03 -11.74 -9.16
N THR A 5 -11.61 -11.80 -7.90
CA THR A 5 -10.82 -10.88 -7.09
C THR A 5 -10.18 -9.71 -7.85
N TYR A 6 -10.56 -8.49 -7.42
CA TYR A 6 -10.25 -7.18 -8.02
C TYR A 6 -9.06 -6.49 -7.34
N ILE A 7 -8.17 -7.29 -6.75
CA ILE A 7 -7.08 -6.83 -5.89
C ILE A 7 -5.96 -6.24 -6.76
N LEU A 8 -5.64 -4.98 -6.49
CA LEU A 8 -4.63 -4.17 -7.14
C LEU A 8 -3.85 -3.54 -5.98
N PHE A 9 -2.56 -3.84 -5.83
CA PHE A 9 -1.66 -3.17 -4.87
C PHE A 9 -1.76 -3.66 -3.42
N GLY A 10 -0.64 -4.20 -2.92
CA GLY A 10 -0.26 -4.10 -1.51
C GLY A 10 0.85 -3.07 -1.43
N ILE A 11 0.72 -2.05 -0.58
CA ILE A 11 1.86 -1.25 -0.12
C ILE A 11 2.38 -1.88 1.15
N ASP A 12 3.67 -2.16 1.21
CA ASP A 12 4.35 -2.46 2.46
C ASP A 12 5.39 -1.37 2.71
N ILE A 13 5.53 -0.90 3.94
CA ILE A 13 6.55 0.09 4.30
C ILE A 13 7.55 -0.57 5.23
N PHE A 14 8.81 -0.55 4.82
CA PHE A 14 9.88 -1.28 5.45
C PHE A 14 10.92 -0.38 6.13
N ILE A 15 11.78 -0.99 6.94
CA ILE A 15 12.83 -0.33 7.72
C ILE A 15 14.20 -0.94 7.35
N GLU A 16 15.30 -0.19 7.51
CA GLU A 16 16.70 -0.58 7.25
C GLU A 16 17.03 -2.06 7.49
N GLY A 17 17.63 -2.76 6.51
CA GLY A 17 17.97 -4.19 6.61
C GLY A 17 16.76 -5.14 6.53
N TYR A 18 15.56 -4.58 6.50
CA TYR A 18 14.25 -5.20 6.35
C TYR A 18 13.49 -4.56 5.17
N GLY A 19 14.22 -3.83 4.29
CA GLY A 19 13.73 -3.06 3.16
C GLY A 19 13.08 -3.85 2.03
N ILE A 20 12.93 -3.22 0.88
CA ILE A 20 12.25 -3.81 -0.29
C ILE A 20 12.83 -5.19 -0.66
N ASP A 21 14.16 -5.34 -0.58
CA ASP A 21 14.88 -6.58 -0.91
C ASP A 21 14.49 -7.78 -0.04
N SER A 22 13.98 -7.55 1.17
CA SER A 22 13.57 -8.60 2.09
C SER A 22 12.32 -9.37 1.62
N MET A 23 11.50 -8.74 0.77
CA MET A 23 10.25 -9.28 0.26
C MET A 23 10.27 -9.44 -1.27
N SER A 24 10.91 -8.52 -1.99
CA SER A 24 10.85 -8.45 -3.45
C SER A 24 11.41 -9.69 -4.13
N SER A 25 12.45 -10.31 -3.57
CA SER A 25 13.07 -11.54 -4.11
C SER A 25 12.07 -12.67 -4.29
N PHE A 26 11.20 -12.91 -3.30
CA PHE A 26 10.14 -13.92 -3.40
C PHE A 26 9.21 -13.67 -4.59
N PHE A 27 8.77 -12.43 -4.78
CA PHE A 27 7.87 -12.10 -5.89
C PHE A 27 8.58 -12.15 -7.24
N MET A 28 9.83 -11.70 -7.30
CA MET A 28 10.65 -11.76 -8.52
C MET A 28 10.94 -13.20 -8.94
N ASP A 29 11.21 -14.11 -7.99
CA ASP A 29 11.36 -15.55 -8.24
C ASP A 29 10.07 -16.17 -8.80
N ASN A 30 8.91 -15.55 -8.51
CA ASN A 30 7.61 -15.91 -9.06
C ASN A 30 7.23 -15.07 -10.30
N GLY A 31 8.19 -14.40 -10.95
CA GLY A 31 8.03 -13.76 -12.25
C GLY A 31 7.58 -12.31 -12.24
N TYR A 32 7.44 -11.68 -11.07
CA TYR A 32 7.22 -10.22 -10.99
C TYR A 32 8.45 -9.46 -11.51
N LYS A 33 8.22 -8.29 -12.08
CA LYS A 33 9.28 -7.42 -12.62
C LYS A 33 9.18 -6.02 -12.04
N ILE A 34 10.32 -5.40 -11.76
CA ILE A 34 10.37 -3.98 -11.36
C ILE A 34 9.80 -3.13 -12.50
N GLY A 35 8.75 -2.36 -12.20
CA GLY A 35 8.09 -1.46 -13.14
C GLY A 35 8.56 -0.01 -13.04
N GLY A 36 9.16 0.40 -11.92
CA GLY A 36 9.72 1.74 -11.74
C GLY A 36 9.83 2.18 -10.29
N GLY A 37 10.49 3.33 -10.08
CA GLY A 37 10.67 3.95 -8.76
C GLY A 37 9.63 5.04 -8.45
N LEU A 38 9.38 5.21 -7.16
CA LEU A 38 8.48 6.19 -6.57
C LEU A 38 9.18 6.80 -5.34
N ASP A 39 10.02 7.81 -5.55
CA ASP A 39 10.75 8.44 -4.46
C ASP A 39 9.96 9.59 -3.85
N PHE A 40 9.89 9.63 -2.52
CA PHE A 40 9.24 10.68 -1.74
C PHE A 40 10.28 11.34 -0.81
N PRO A 41 11.12 12.25 -1.34
CA PRO A 41 12.22 12.83 -0.56
C PRO A 41 11.79 13.53 0.72
N LYS A 42 10.62 14.20 0.70
CA LYS A 42 10.07 14.87 1.90
C LYS A 42 9.62 13.92 3.00
N LYS A 43 9.41 12.64 2.66
CA LYS A 43 8.94 11.59 3.56
C LYS A 43 10.04 10.61 3.95
N ASN A 44 11.28 10.85 3.49
CA ASN A 44 12.41 9.93 3.62
C ASN A 44 12.04 8.50 3.21
N LEU A 45 11.27 8.37 2.12
CA LEU A 45 10.71 7.11 1.65
C LEU A 45 11.11 6.86 0.20
N ARG A 46 11.65 5.67 -0.08
CA ARG A 46 11.86 5.14 -1.42
C ARG A 46 10.82 4.10 -1.74
N GLY A 47 10.24 4.15 -2.92
CA GLY A 47 9.25 3.19 -3.38
C GLY A 47 9.66 2.48 -4.67
N LEU A 48 9.29 1.21 -4.82
CA LEU A 48 9.35 0.47 -6.07
C LEU A 48 7.99 -0.17 -6.34
N TRP A 49 7.56 -0.18 -7.58
CA TRP A 49 6.41 -0.97 -7.99
C TRP A 49 6.81 -2.14 -8.87
N PHE A 50 6.02 -3.22 -8.82
CA PHE A 50 6.28 -4.46 -9.52
C PHE A 50 5.07 -4.85 -10.36
N SER A 51 5.32 -5.11 -11.65
CA SER A 51 4.33 -5.67 -12.56
C SER A 51 4.23 -7.19 -12.35
N PRO A 52 3.01 -7.75 -12.35
CA PRO A 52 2.82 -9.18 -12.22
C PRO A 52 3.27 -9.93 -13.49
N PRO A 53 3.62 -11.22 -13.38
CA PRO A 53 3.84 -12.07 -14.55
C PRO A 53 2.54 -12.27 -15.34
N GLU A 54 2.67 -12.47 -16.65
CA GLU A 54 1.57 -12.98 -17.47
C GLU A 54 1.31 -14.45 -17.13
N ILE A 55 0.27 -14.70 -16.33
CA ILE A 55 -0.17 -16.05 -16.00
C ILE A 55 -1.45 -16.41 -16.77
N LYS A 56 -1.48 -17.64 -17.33
CA LYS A 56 -2.74 -18.23 -17.77
C LYS A 56 -3.50 -18.67 -16.53
N ILE A 57 -4.69 -18.11 -16.31
CA ILE A 57 -5.58 -18.48 -15.21
C ILE A 57 -6.48 -19.62 -15.71
N PRO A 58 -6.31 -20.85 -15.23
CA PRO A 58 -7.18 -21.97 -15.59
C PRO A 58 -8.64 -21.68 -15.20
N GLU A 59 -9.59 -22.08 -16.05
CA GLU A 59 -11.02 -21.84 -15.80
C GLU A 59 -11.60 -22.74 -14.70
N ASP A 60 -10.91 -23.82 -14.37
CA ASP A 60 -11.27 -24.82 -13.35
C ASP A 60 -10.74 -24.46 -11.95
N GLY A 61 -10.16 -23.27 -11.77
CA GLY A 61 -9.89 -22.68 -10.44
C GLY A 61 -8.66 -23.25 -9.72
N HIS A 62 -7.73 -23.89 -10.43
CA HIS A 62 -6.41 -24.24 -9.89
C HIS A 62 -5.34 -23.24 -10.38
N GLY A 63 -4.18 -23.19 -9.71
CA GLY A 63 -3.04 -22.34 -10.09
C GLY A 63 -2.71 -21.27 -9.05
N LEU A 64 -1.88 -20.29 -9.44
CA LEU A 64 -1.36 -19.25 -8.54
C LEU A 64 -2.44 -18.29 -8.04
N SER A 65 -3.53 -18.10 -8.79
CA SER A 65 -4.68 -17.34 -8.32
C SER A 65 -5.94 -17.63 -9.14
N ASN A 66 -7.10 -17.24 -8.59
CA ASN A 66 -8.41 -17.32 -9.25
C ASN A 66 -8.75 -16.09 -10.11
N GLY A 67 -7.76 -15.22 -10.35
CA GLY A 67 -7.91 -13.94 -11.04
C GLY A 67 -6.58 -13.39 -11.55
N PRO A 68 -6.53 -12.12 -11.97
CA PRO A 68 -5.27 -11.45 -12.24
C PRO A 68 -4.46 -11.35 -10.96
N LEU A 69 -3.15 -11.45 -11.08
CA LEU A 69 -2.26 -11.08 -9.98
C LEU A 69 -2.24 -9.56 -9.81
N PRO A 70 -2.15 -9.06 -8.57
CA PRO A 70 -2.03 -7.64 -8.31
C PRO A 70 -0.67 -7.13 -8.79
N ARG A 71 -0.59 -5.85 -9.12
CA ARG A 71 0.69 -5.13 -9.06
C ARG A 71 1.05 -4.95 -7.59
N LEU A 72 2.35 -4.86 -7.27
CA LEU A 72 2.82 -4.63 -5.90
C LEU A 72 3.52 -3.29 -5.82
N VAL A 73 3.45 -2.63 -4.67
CA VAL A 73 4.24 -1.43 -4.38
C VAL A 73 4.92 -1.67 -3.04
N MET A 74 6.23 -1.44 -2.98
CA MET A 74 6.98 -1.62 -1.75
C MET A 74 7.71 -0.33 -1.46
N GLY A 75 7.45 0.22 -0.30
CA GLY A 75 8.11 1.39 0.26
C GLY A 75 9.14 0.97 1.30
N GLU A 76 10.21 1.74 1.43
CA GLU A 76 11.15 1.61 2.53
C GLU A 76 11.59 2.98 3.02
N ILE A 77 11.65 3.11 4.34
CA ILE A 77 12.13 4.30 5.00
C ILE A 77 13.65 4.33 4.91
N LEU A 78 14.17 5.46 4.45
CA LEU A 78 15.59 5.77 4.43
C LEU A 78 16.01 6.17 5.85
N VAL A 79 16.26 5.16 6.70
CA VAL A 79 16.59 5.36 8.13
C VAL A 79 17.80 6.28 8.31
N ASP A 80 18.80 6.19 7.44
CA ASP A 80 19.99 7.06 7.46
C ASP A 80 19.68 8.55 7.25
N GLU A 81 18.51 8.88 6.69
CA GLU A 81 18.04 10.26 6.50
C GLU A 81 17.18 10.76 7.68
N LEU A 82 16.95 9.92 8.70
CA LEU A 82 16.29 10.32 9.96
C LEU A 82 17.32 10.89 10.95
N SER A 83 16.83 11.48 12.03
CA SER A 83 17.64 11.99 13.12
C SER A 83 18.46 10.87 13.78
N PRO A 84 19.66 11.16 14.33
CA PRO A 84 20.47 10.16 15.02
C PRO A 84 19.72 9.44 16.15
N ALA A 85 18.80 10.14 16.83
CA ALA A 85 17.99 9.57 17.89
C ALA A 85 17.00 8.52 17.35
N SER A 86 16.27 8.84 16.28
CA SER A 86 15.38 7.87 15.61
C SER A 86 16.14 6.70 15.02
N GLN A 87 17.32 6.95 14.43
CA GLN A 87 18.21 5.88 13.94
C GLN A 87 18.61 4.92 15.07
N GLU A 88 19.02 5.45 16.22
CA GLU A 88 19.42 4.65 17.39
C GLU A 88 18.25 3.80 17.90
N ILE A 89 17.06 4.41 18.04
CA ILE A 89 15.85 3.70 18.45
C ILE A 89 15.53 2.58 17.48
N ILE A 90 15.45 2.85 16.17
CA ILE A 90 15.12 1.84 15.16
C ILE A 90 16.13 0.69 15.20
N ARG A 91 17.43 1.02 15.16
CA ARG A 91 18.53 0.03 15.10
C ARG A 91 18.60 -0.87 16.33
N LYS A 92 18.13 -0.41 17.50
CA LYS A 92 17.99 -1.23 18.72
C LYS A 92 17.13 -2.48 18.49
N TYR A 93 16.12 -2.41 17.63
CA TYR A 93 15.16 -3.49 17.39
C TYR A 93 15.55 -4.41 16.23
N LEU A 94 16.39 -3.93 15.32
CA LEU A 94 16.85 -4.70 14.17
C LEU A 94 17.70 -5.89 14.63
N LYS A 95 17.29 -7.09 14.22
CA LYS A 95 18.06 -8.32 14.44
C LYS A 95 18.87 -8.70 13.19
N PRO A 96 20.07 -9.31 13.34
CA PRO A 96 20.80 -9.85 12.20
C PRO A 96 19.94 -10.84 11.39
N ALA A 97 19.88 -10.64 10.07
CA ALA A 97 19.16 -11.49 9.11
C ALA A 97 17.64 -11.65 9.35
N GLY A 98 16.99 -10.81 10.15
CA GLY A 98 15.55 -10.94 10.39
C GLY A 98 14.70 -10.70 9.14
N GLY A 99 15.18 -9.95 8.14
CA GLY A 99 14.50 -9.76 6.86
C GLY A 99 14.16 -11.07 6.13
N LYS A 100 14.86 -12.17 6.43
CA LYS A 100 14.52 -13.51 5.90
C LYS A 100 13.15 -14.03 6.34
N GLN A 101 12.60 -13.45 7.41
CA GLN A 101 11.30 -13.81 7.98
C GLN A 101 10.17 -12.88 7.52
N ALA A 102 10.47 -11.89 6.67
CA ALA A 102 9.54 -10.89 6.16
C ALA A 102 8.22 -11.48 5.66
N LEU A 103 8.31 -12.42 4.71
CA LEU A 103 7.13 -13.06 4.11
C LEU A 103 6.29 -13.82 5.15
N LEU A 104 6.94 -14.57 6.04
CA LEU A 104 6.24 -15.32 7.08
C LEU A 104 5.55 -14.37 8.07
N SER A 105 6.23 -13.29 8.45
CA SER A 105 5.72 -12.23 9.31
C SER A 105 4.49 -11.53 8.72
N SER A 106 4.54 -11.22 7.41
CA SER A 106 3.41 -10.63 6.69
C SER A 106 2.18 -11.54 6.71
N ILE A 107 2.36 -12.83 6.41
CA ILE A 107 1.27 -13.82 6.38
C ILE A 107 0.66 -14.03 7.77
N LEU A 108 1.49 -14.04 8.81
CA LEU A 108 1.05 -14.28 10.19
C LEU A 108 0.52 -13.02 10.89
N GLY A 109 0.72 -11.83 10.31
CA GLY A 109 0.40 -10.55 10.96
C GLY A 109 1.20 -10.33 12.24
N SER A 110 2.47 -10.72 12.25
CA SER A 110 3.32 -10.68 13.45
C SER A 110 4.57 -9.82 13.24
N LEU A 111 5.00 -9.09 14.27
CA LEU A 111 6.31 -8.44 14.26
C LEU A 111 7.44 -9.48 14.40
N ILE A 112 8.56 -9.23 13.73
CA ILE A 112 9.82 -10.00 13.88
C ILE A 112 10.79 -9.36 14.87
N TRP A 113 10.42 -8.21 15.42
CA TRP A 113 11.08 -7.53 16.53
C TRP A 113 10.11 -7.36 17.70
N GLU A 114 10.66 -7.07 18.87
CA GLU A 114 9.88 -6.76 20.08
C GLU A 114 9.14 -5.42 19.90
N LYS A 115 7.97 -5.26 20.54
CA LYS A 115 7.27 -3.97 20.50
C LYS A 115 8.11 -2.86 21.16
N PRO A 116 8.14 -1.65 20.59
CA PRO A 116 8.78 -0.52 21.24
C PRO A 116 8.05 -0.08 22.50
N THR A 117 8.69 0.75 23.32
CA THR A 117 7.98 1.52 24.36
C THR A 117 7.15 2.61 23.70
N TRP A 118 6.14 3.14 24.41
CA TRP A 118 5.35 4.25 23.90
C TRP A 118 6.23 5.49 23.62
N SER A 119 7.20 5.78 24.49
CA SER A 119 8.09 6.93 24.32
C SER A 119 8.96 6.85 23.08
N GLU A 120 9.49 5.66 22.76
CA GLU A 120 10.30 5.44 21.56
C GLU A 120 9.46 5.55 20.29
N PHE A 121 8.28 4.94 20.31
CA PHE A 121 7.33 5.04 19.22
C PHE A 121 6.91 6.49 18.95
N LYS A 122 6.54 7.22 20.00
CA LYS A 122 6.11 8.61 19.91
C LYS A 122 7.23 9.48 19.31
N HIS A 123 8.47 9.28 19.73
CA HIS A 123 9.61 10.01 19.17
C HIS A 123 9.74 9.83 17.65
N ILE A 124 9.63 8.58 17.17
CA ILE A 124 9.65 8.31 15.73
C ILE A 124 8.43 8.93 15.04
N ALA A 125 7.23 8.85 15.65
CA ALA A 125 6.01 9.38 15.05
C ALA A 125 6.03 10.90 14.89
N GLU A 126 6.60 11.63 15.86
CA GLU A 126 6.78 13.09 15.78
C GLU A 126 7.72 13.52 14.63
N GLU A 127 8.63 12.64 14.22
CA GLU A 127 9.57 12.90 13.13
C GLU A 127 9.06 12.38 11.77
N ASN A 128 8.58 11.14 11.74
CA ASN A 128 8.16 10.45 10.52
C ASN A 128 7.06 9.42 10.84
N GLU A 129 5.82 9.80 10.54
CA GLU A 129 4.65 8.96 10.74
C GLU A 129 4.73 7.62 9.98
N LEU A 130 5.24 7.61 8.74
CA LEU A 130 5.36 6.36 7.98
C LEU A 130 6.39 5.42 8.60
N ALA A 131 7.48 5.96 9.16
CA ALA A 131 8.44 5.17 9.93
C ALA A 131 7.81 4.59 11.19
N ALA A 132 7.04 5.37 11.94
CA ALA A 132 6.33 4.88 13.12
C ALA A 132 5.29 3.79 12.76
N TRP A 133 4.54 4.01 11.68
CA TRP A 133 3.58 3.03 11.16
C TRP A 133 4.26 1.70 10.81
N ALA A 134 5.35 1.75 10.05
CA ALA A 134 6.13 0.57 9.70
C ALA A 134 6.72 -0.13 10.94
N PHE A 135 7.13 0.65 11.93
CA PHE A 135 7.77 0.14 13.13
C PHE A 135 6.82 -0.64 14.03
N ILE A 136 5.54 -0.26 14.10
CA ILE A 136 4.54 -0.94 14.92
C ILE A 136 3.72 -2.00 14.15
N ASN A 137 3.59 -1.87 12.82
CA ASN A 137 2.85 -2.82 11.98
C ASN A 137 3.75 -3.85 11.27
N GLY A 138 5.06 -3.61 11.18
CA GLY A 138 6.02 -4.50 10.52
C GLY A 138 5.67 -4.75 9.05
N TYR A 139 5.65 -6.02 8.66
CA TYR A 139 5.34 -6.47 7.28
C TYR A 139 3.85 -6.65 7.00
N THR A 140 2.99 -6.06 7.84
CA THR A 140 1.55 -6.05 7.58
C THR A 140 1.27 -5.20 6.34
N MET A 141 0.35 -5.68 5.50
CA MET A 141 -0.08 -4.95 4.30
C MET A 141 -0.68 -3.59 4.69
N ASN A 142 -0.10 -2.49 4.21
CA ASN A 142 -0.56 -1.13 4.53
C ASN A 142 -1.94 -0.86 3.95
N HIS A 143 -2.17 -1.24 2.70
CA HIS A 143 -3.50 -1.20 2.13
C HIS A 143 -3.62 -2.11 0.93
N LEU A 144 -4.87 -2.37 0.59
CA LEU A 144 -5.30 -3.00 -0.64
C LEU A 144 -6.00 -1.96 -1.52
N ALA A 145 -5.73 -1.94 -2.82
CA ALA A 145 -6.59 -1.20 -3.75
C ALA A 145 -7.50 -2.10 -4.60
N PHE A 146 -8.71 -1.62 -4.89
CA PHE A 146 -9.65 -2.29 -5.77
C PHE A 146 -9.64 -1.66 -7.16
N SER A 147 -9.55 -2.49 -8.21
CA SER A 147 -9.71 -2.05 -9.60
C SER A 147 -11.17 -1.72 -9.90
N VAL A 148 -11.54 -0.45 -9.80
CA VAL A 148 -12.90 0.04 -10.04
C VAL A 148 -13.38 -0.34 -11.43
N HIS A 149 -12.59 -0.09 -12.47
CA HIS A 149 -12.94 -0.37 -13.87
C HIS A 149 -13.20 -1.85 -14.20
N ARG A 150 -12.97 -2.76 -13.25
CA ARG A 150 -13.24 -4.19 -13.36
C ARG A 150 -14.51 -4.62 -12.63
N LEU A 151 -15.01 -3.80 -11.71
CA LEU A 151 -16.27 -4.03 -11.01
C LEU A 151 -17.43 -3.98 -12.02
N LYS A 152 -18.55 -4.61 -11.66
CA LYS A 152 -19.71 -4.72 -12.55
C LYS A 152 -20.72 -3.61 -12.28
N HIS A 153 -21.54 -3.34 -13.29
CA HIS A 153 -22.65 -2.39 -13.22
C HIS A 153 -22.17 -1.00 -12.79
N ARG A 154 -22.94 -0.29 -11.95
CA ARG A 154 -22.61 1.06 -11.51
C ARG A 154 -21.28 1.19 -10.77
N PHE A 155 -20.75 0.11 -10.19
CA PHE A 155 -19.51 0.16 -9.43
C PHE A 155 -18.25 0.19 -10.31
N SER A 156 -18.41 0.14 -11.65
CA SER A 156 -17.30 0.37 -12.58
C SER A 156 -16.91 1.85 -12.74
N ASP A 157 -17.57 2.77 -12.02
CA ASP A 157 -17.31 4.21 -11.97
C ASP A 157 -16.90 4.61 -10.55
N ILE A 158 -15.74 5.23 -10.39
CA ILE A 158 -15.17 5.60 -9.09
C ILE A 158 -16.03 6.61 -8.34
N ASN A 159 -16.81 7.44 -9.03
CA ASN A 159 -17.73 8.37 -8.39
C ASN A 159 -18.91 7.63 -7.72
N CYS A 160 -19.32 6.49 -8.29
CA CYS A 160 -20.31 5.63 -7.64
C CYS A 160 -19.74 4.98 -6.38
N ILE A 161 -18.44 4.62 -6.38
CA ILE A 161 -17.75 4.10 -5.20
C ILE A 161 -17.67 5.16 -4.10
N ILE A 162 -17.25 6.38 -4.42
CA ILE A 162 -17.18 7.51 -3.47
C ILE A 162 -18.53 7.71 -2.77
N ARG A 163 -19.60 7.91 -3.56
CA ARG A 163 -20.95 8.10 -3.01
C ARG A 163 -21.38 6.94 -2.12
N TYR A 164 -21.11 5.71 -2.55
CA TYR A 164 -21.46 4.53 -1.78
C TYR A 164 -20.73 4.49 -0.42
N LEU A 165 -19.43 4.79 -0.39
CA LEU A 165 -18.65 4.81 0.84
C LEU A 165 -19.15 5.90 1.80
N GLU A 166 -19.38 7.12 1.30
CA GLU A 166 -19.90 8.24 2.09
C GLU A 166 -21.31 7.95 2.63
N GLU A 167 -22.22 7.42 1.81
CA GLU A 167 -23.58 7.04 2.23
C GLU A 167 -23.60 5.96 3.31
N ASN A 168 -22.56 5.12 3.38
CA ASN A 168 -22.41 4.08 4.40
C ASN A 168 -21.54 4.53 5.60
N GLY A 169 -21.16 5.82 5.66
CA GLY A 169 -20.46 6.39 6.81
C GLY A 169 -18.96 6.05 6.87
N PHE A 170 -18.34 5.69 5.75
CA PHE A 170 -16.88 5.55 5.69
C PHE A 170 -16.22 6.92 5.51
N ASP A 171 -15.22 7.21 6.34
CA ASP A 171 -14.41 8.41 6.19
C ASP A 171 -13.41 8.23 5.03
N LEU A 172 -13.41 9.18 4.10
CA LEU A 172 -12.51 9.20 2.95
C LEU A 172 -11.37 10.18 3.17
N ASN A 173 -10.18 9.82 2.69
CA ASN A 173 -9.01 10.69 2.73
C ASN A 173 -9.27 11.97 1.90
N GLN A 174 -9.15 13.14 2.54
CA GLN A 174 -9.39 14.45 1.95
C GLN A 174 -8.13 15.14 1.40
N ASP A 175 -6.93 14.61 1.66
CA ASP A 175 -5.66 15.21 1.25
C ASP A 175 -5.55 15.21 -0.27
N GLY A 176 -5.29 16.36 -0.88
CA GLY A 176 -5.37 16.52 -2.33
C GLY A 176 -6.78 16.40 -2.93
N GLY A 177 -7.82 16.44 -2.10
CA GLY A 177 -9.23 16.19 -2.45
C GLY A 177 -9.62 14.72 -2.32
N VAL A 178 -10.93 14.41 -2.22
CA VAL A 178 -11.42 13.01 -2.12
C VAL A 178 -10.93 12.15 -3.29
N LEU A 179 -11.12 12.65 -4.51
CA LEU A 179 -10.69 11.99 -5.74
C LEU A 179 -9.34 12.57 -6.17
N LYS A 180 -8.28 11.76 -6.09
CA LYS A 180 -6.97 12.09 -6.60
C LYS A 180 -6.91 11.74 -8.08
N VAL A 181 -6.48 12.68 -8.91
CA VAL A 181 -6.41 12.52 -10.37
C VAL A 181 -4.98 12.76 -10.81
N SER A 182 -4.42 11.81 -11.56
CA SER A 182 -3.09 11.97 -12.13
C SER A 182 -3.04 13.16 -13.11
N THR A 183 -1.85 13.70 -13.34
CA THR A 183 -1.65 14.84 -14.25
C THR A 183 -2.18 14.59 -15.67
N ASP A 184 -2.10 13.35 -16.16
CA ASP A 184 -2.63 12.95 -17.47
C ASP A 184 -4.15 12.68 -17.46
N GLY A 185 -4.79 12.68 -16.29
CA GLY A 185 -6.22 12.39 -16.12
C GLY A 185 -6.58 10.91 -16.23
N LEU A 186 -5.61 10.00 -16.39
CA LEU A 186 -5.87 8.60 -16.72
C LEU A 186 -5.83 7.64 -15.52
N LEU A 187 -5.47 8.13 -14.33
CA LEU A 187 -5.46 7.39 -13.08
C LEU A 187 -6.24 8.17 -12.02
N LEU A 188 -7.35 7.58 -11.58
CA LEU A 188 -8.22 8.10 -10.54
C LEU A 188 -8.09 7.24 -9.29
N GLN A 189 -7.93 7.85 -8.13
CA GLN A 189 -7.74 7.14 -6.87
C GLN A 189 -8.55 7.78 -5.74
N VAL A 190 -9.13 6.94 -4.89
CA VAL A 190 -9.74 7.33 -3.61
C VAL A 190 -9.37 6.30 -2.57
N SER A 191 -9.16 6.73 -1.33
CA SER A 191 -8.90 5.83 -0.20
C SER A 191 -9.77 6.17 1.00
N SER A 192 -10.08 5.16 1.81
CA SER A 192 -10.59 5.38 3.16
C SER A 192 -9.49 5.97 4.03
N LEU A 193 -9.86 6.64 5.11
CA LEU A 193 -8.96 6.81 6.24
C LEU A 193 -8.74 5.45 6.91
N SER A 194 -7.54 5.28 7.48
CA SER A 194 -7.21 4.08 8.23
C SER A 194 -8.00 4.00 9.52
N GLU A 195 -8.46 2.80 9.83
CA GLU A 195 -9.03 2.52 11.16
C GLU A 195 -7.96 2.66 12.24
N GLN A 196 -8.39 3.13 13.41
CA GLN A 196 -7.53 3.30 14.57
C GLN A 196 -7.71 2.10 15.50
N LEU A 197 -6.65 1.32 15.71
CA LEU A 197 -6.68 0.11 16.52
C LEU A 197 -5.90 0.29 17.83
N PRO A 198 -6.37 -0.27 18.96
CA PRO A 198 -5.63 -0.25 20.21
C PRO A 198 -4.41 -1.15 20.13
N VAL A 199 -3.24 -0.61 20.45
CA VAL A 199 -1.97 -1.33 20.57
C VAL A 199 -1.40 -1.14 21.96
N GLU A 200 -1.13 -2.27 22.62
CA GLU A 200 -0.35 -2.33 23.85
C GLU A 200 1.15 -2.35 23.52
N PHE A 201 1.89 -1.36 24.03
CA PHE A 201 3.35 -1.21 23.91
C PHE A 201 4.09 -2.04 24.96
N SER A 202 5.42 -2.19 24.84
CA SER A 202 6.19 -3.07 25.73
C SER A 202 6.28 -2.57 27.18
N ASP A 203 5.97 -1.31 27.43
CA ASP A 203 5.85 -0.70 28.75
C ASP A 203 4.42 -0.80 29.34
N GLY A 204 3.51 -1.53 28.68
CA GLY A 204 2.13 -1.75 29.10
C GLY A 204 1.17 -0.59 28.81
N ILE A 205 1.65 0.47 28.15
CA ILE A 205 0.80 1.59 27.72
C ILE A 205 -0.05 1.14 26.52
N ILE A 206 -1.34 1.44 26.52
CA ILE A 206 -2.24 1.18 25.39
C ILE A 206 -2.59 2.50 24.71
N LYS A 207 -2.32 2.60 23.41
CA LYS A 207 -2.67 3.75 22.57
C LYS A 207 -3.31 3.30 21.27
N SER A 208 -4.09 4.20 20.68
CA SER A 208 -4.69 3.97 19.37
C SER A 208 -3.67 4.33 18.29
N VAL A 209 -3.48 3.46 17.31
CA VAL A 209 -2.59 3.70 16.16
C VAL A 209 -3.31 3.37 14.85
N PRO A 210 -3.00 4.07 13.74
CA PRO A 210 -3.50 3.75 12.42
C PRO A 210 -3.04 2.34 12.02
N ALA A 211 -4.00 1.56 11.54
CA ALA A 211 -3.79 0.24 10.97
C ALA A 211 -3.67 0.35 9.45
N SER A 212 -4.29 -0.57 8.72
CA SER A 212 -4.37 -0.53 7.26
C SER A 212 -5.55 0.32 6.78
N TYR A 213 -5.60 0.62 5.49
CA TYR A 213 -6.76 1.23 4.83
C TYR A 213 -7.10 0.51 3.52
N ILE A 214 -8.16 0.95 2.85
CA ILE A 214 -8.53 0.45 1.53
C ILE A 214 -8.48 1.59 0.52
N GLU A 215 -8.03 1.27 -0.69
CA GLU A 215 -8.00 2.18 -1.84
C GLU A 215 -8.92 1.64 -2.95
N PHE A 216 -9.39 2.53 -3.82
CA PHE A 216 -10.07 2.23 -5.05
C PHE A 216 -9.41 3.00 -6.17
N THR A 217 -9.04 2.29 -7.23
CA THR A 217 -8.30 2.83 -8.36
C THR A 217 -9.08 2.59 -9.65
N GLU A 218 -9.25 3.64 -10.46
CA GLU A 218 -9.78 3.54 -11.81
C GLU A 218 -8.72 3.94 -12.82
N ARG A 219 -8.39 3.02 -13.74
CA ARG A 219 -7.42 3.25 -14.82
C ARG A 219 -8.16 3.44 -16.13
N LEU A 220 -8.06 4.62 -16.71
CA LEU A 220 -8.73 4.95 -17.96
C LEU A 220 -7.96 4.37 -19.17
N VAL A 221 -8.68 4.25 -20.28
CA VAL A 221 -8.15 3.78 -21.56
C VAL A 221 -7.16 4.80 -22.09
N LEU A 222 -6.01 4.34 -22.59
CA LEU A 222 -5.02 5.22 -23.20
C LEU A 222 -5.59 5.83 -24.50
N PRO A 223 -5.25 7.08 -24.84
CA PRO A 223 -5.84 7.77 -26.00
C PRO A 223 -5.73 7.00 -27.32
N GLN A 224 -4.63 6.28 -27.55
CA GLN A 224 -4.45 5.47 -28.77
C GLN A 224 -5.41 4.28 -28.90
N PHE A 225 -6.19 3.98 -27.87
CA PHE A 225 -7.17 2.89 -27.82
C PHE A 225 -8.59 3.40 -27.58
N GLU A 226 -8.84 4.71 -27.66
CA GLU A 226 -10.15 5.32 -27.39
C GLU A 226 -11.27 4.77 -28.28
N ASP A 227 -10.95 4.46 -29.55
CA ASP A 227 -11.89 3.91 -30.52
C ASP A 227 -12.14 2.39 -30.37
N LEU A 228 -11.47 1.72 -29.43
CA LEU A 228 -11.70 0.28 -29.22
C LEU A 228 -13.12 0.04 -28.67
N PRO A 229 -13.87 -0.92 -29.24
CA PRO A 229 -15.13 -1.35 -28.66
C PRO A 229 -14.96 -1.75 -27.20
N HIS A 230 -15.94 -1.40 -26.35
CA HIS A 230 -15.83 -1.59 -24.90
C HIS A 230 -15.55 -3.06 -24.49
N ASP A 231 -16.11 -4.01 -25.23
CA ASP A 231 -15.89 -5.46 -25.04
C ASP A 231 -14.50 -5.95 -25.45
N GLN A 232 -13.73 -5.13 -26.16
CA GLN A 232 -12.35 -5.41 -26.57
C GLN A 232 -11.31 -4.69 -25.70
N ILE A 233 -11.74 -3.81 -24.79
CA ILE A 233 -10.84 -3.13 -23.86
C ILE A 233 -10.28 -4.15 -22.86
N LYS A 234 -8.95 -4.23 -22.79
CA LYS A 234 -8.19 -5.07 -21.87
C LYS A 234 -7.35 -4.20 -20.95
N GLU A 235 -6.80 -4.79 -19.90
CA GLU A 235 -5.91 -4.08 -18.95
C GLU A 235 -4.72 -3.42 -19.67
N ILE A 236 -4.15 -4.08 -20.69
CA ILE A 236 -3.06 -3.54 -21.51
C ILE A 236 -3.41 -2.28 -22.31
N HIS A 237 -4.70 -1.96 -22.45
CA HIS A 237 -5.16 -0.74 -23.13
C HIS A 237 -5.36 0.43 -22.16
N ARG A 238 -5.11 0.22 -20.86
CA ARG A 238 -5.31 1.22 -19.80
C ARG A 238 -3.97 1.73 -19.27
N ARG A 239 -4.01 2.87 -18.59
CA ARG A 239 -2.85 3.50 -17.94
C ARG A 239 -2.20 2.55 -16.91
N GLU A 240 -0.91 2.26 -17.05
CA GLU A 240 -0.20 1.21 -16.29
C GLU A 240 0.44 1.69 -14.97
N ASP A 241 1.36 2.65 -15.05
CA ASP A 241 2.15 3.14 -13.90
C ASP A 241 1.31 3.86 -12.82
N PHE A 242 2.02 4.37 -11.82
CA PHE A 242 1.50 5.19 -10.73
C PHE A 242 1.73 6.68 -10.98
N ALA A 243 1.05 7.52 -10.23
CA ALA A 243 1.22 8.96 -10.25
C ALA A 243 1.75 9.42 -8.89
N LEU A 244 2.96 10.00 -8.86
CA LEU A 244 3.65 10.37 -7.62
C LEU A 244 2.83 11.36 -6.78
N ASN A 245 2.20 12.34 -7.44
CA ASN A 245 1.33 13.32 -6.79
C ASN A 245 0.11 12.68 -6.12
N ASN A 246 -0.48 11.64 -6.73
CA ASN A 246 -1.58 10.93 -6.13
C ASN A 246 -1.08 10.11 -4.93
N ALA A 247 0.00 9.34 -5.13
CA ALA A 247 0.55 8.47 -4.10
C ALA A 247 0.97 9.24 -2.85
N ASP A 248 1.55 10.44 -3.01
CA ASP A 248 1.95 11.31 -1.88
C ASP A 248 0.77 11.64 -0.97
N ASN A 249 -0.40 11.91 -1.55
CA ASN A 249 -1.62 12.18 -0.79
C ASN A 249 -2.30 10.90 -0.27
N ILE A 250 -2.22 9.77 -1.00
CA ILE A 250 -2.80 8.50 -0.56
C ILE A 250 -2.10 7.98 0.71
N LEU A 251 -0.78 8.16 0.82
CA LEU A 251 -0.02 7.77 2.02
C LEU A 251 -0.50 8.47 3.31
N GLU A 252 -1.15 9.63 3.20
CA GLU A 252 -1.76 10.34 4.34
C GLU A 252 -2.98 9.62 4.94
N SER A 253 -3.45 8.52 4.32
CA SER A 253 -4.58 7.74 4.82
C SER A 253 -4.27 7.02 6.12
N SER A 254 -2.98 6.75 6.40
CA SER A 254 -2.50 6.15 7.65
C SER A 254 -1.81 7.16 8.57
N ARG A 255 -2.13 8.45 8.44
CA ARG A 255 -1.59 9.50 9.31
C ARG A 255 -2.02 9.29 10.76
N PHE A 256 -1.20 9.78 11.69
CA PHE A 256 -1.56 9.78 13.10
C PHE A 256 -2.50 10.95 13.41
N MET A 257 -3.48 10.72 14.30
CA MET A 257 -4.27 11.81 14.84
C MET A 257 -3.42 12.63 15.82
N SER A 258 -3.74 13.92 15.97
CA SER A 258 -2.98 14.91 16.76
C SER A 258 -2.79 14.62 18.25
N ASP A 259 -3.26 13.48 18.75
CA ASP A 259 -3.16 13.03 20.14
C ASP A 259 -2.02 12.01 20.39
N VAL A 260 -1.11 11.87 19.42
CA VAL A 260 0.18 11.16 19.60
C VAL A 260 1.17 12.00 20.37
#